data_AF-A0A1W6P0M3-F1
#
_entry.id   AF-A0A1W6P0M3-F1
#
_cell.length_a   1.000
_cell.length_b   1.000
_cell.length_c   1.000
_cell.angle_alpha   90.00
_cell.angle_beta   90.00
_cell.angle_gamma   90.00
#
_symmetry.space_group_name_H-M   'P 1'
#
loop_
_entity.id
_entity.type
_entity.pdbx_description
1 polymer ?
#
loop_
_entity_poly.entity_id
_entity_poly.type
_entity_poly.pdbx_seq_one_letter_code
_entity_poly.pdbx_strand_id
1 'polypeptide(L)'
;MSHVVISVGNRQFEVACNAGEEQFVTSAGARLDAEAQAFAAQLGRMPEARMLLMAGLMLADRTGALEDELVSLRHQVGTLEARLAAPARVEKVEVERIVEVQVPVEVQVEVPVPVEVPVEVQVEVIPEDMIAAYEALVDRVEAIVREAEGRIAAQQA
;
A
#
# COMPACT_ATOMS: atom_id res chain seq x y z
N MET A 1 -8.00 -8.56 37.78
CA MET A 1 -7.05 -7.51 37.34
C MET A 1 -5.68 -8.13 37.31
N SER A 2 -4.93 -7.93 36.24
CA SER A 2 -3.52 -8.33 36.13
C SER A 2 -2.64 -7.08 36.29
N HIS A 3 -1.36 -7.31 36.59
CA HIS A 3 -0.36 -6.25 36.70
C HIS A 3 0.86 -6.65 35.88
N VAL A 4 1.45 -5.69 35.18
CA VAL A 4 2.65 -5.88 34.38
C VAL A 4 3.67 -4.84 34.81
N VAL A 5 4.91 -5.29 35.00
CA VAL A 5 6.04 -4.40 35.28
C VAL A 5 6.71 -4.04 33.96
N ILE A 6 6.78 -2.75 33.65
CA ILE A 6 7.49 -2.20 32.49
C ILE A 6 8.71 -1.41 32.94
N SER A 7 9.73 -1.32 32.08
CA SER A 7 10.90 -0.48 32.31
C SER A 7 10.87 0.72 31.38
N VAL A 8 11.00 1.93 31.93
CA VAL A 8 11.06 3.18 31.17
C VAL A 8 12.11 4.09 31.79
N GLY A 9 13.08 4.56 30.99
CA GLY A 9 14.08 5.51 31.45
C GLY A 9 14.92 5.00 32.62
N ASN A 10 15.28 3.71 32.58
CA ASN A 10 16.05 3.02 33.61
C ASN A 10 15.34 2.80 34.97
N ARG A 11 14.00 2.89 35.00
CA ARG A 11 13.17 2.59 36.17
C ARG A 11 12.02 1.65 35.84
N GLN A 12 11.58 0.91 36.86
CA GLN A 12 10.46 -0.03 36.74
C GLN A 12 9.16 0.62 37.23
N PHE A 13 8.08 0.37 36.49
CA PHE A 13 6.73 0.84 36.79
C PHE A 13 5.77 -0.35 36.74
N GLU A 14 4.92 -0.48 37.76
CA GLU A 14 3.85 -1.46 37.78
C GLU A 14 2.57 -0.82 37.23
N VAL A 15 1.99 -1.44 36.19
CA VAL A 15 0.80 -0.95 35.51
C VAL A 15 -0.29 -2.02 35.60
N ALA A 16 -1.46 -1.62 36.10
CA ALA A 16 -2.64 -2.48 36.11
C ALA A 16 -3.22 -2.60 34.69
N CYS A 17 -3.55 -3.81 34.27
CA CYS A 17 -4.15 -4.08 32.96
C CYS A 17 -5.23 -5.16 33.05
N ASN A 18 -5.98 -5.31 31.96
CA ASN A 18 -6.94 -6.39 31.83
C ASN A 18 -6.24 -7.68 31.38
N ALA A 19 -6.87 -8.83 31.67
CA ALA A 19 -6.38 -10.11 31.22
C ALA A 19 -6.32 -10.14 29.68
N GLY A 20 -5.14 -10.46 29.13
CA GLY A 20 -4.89 -10.47 27.68
C GLY A 20 -4.29 -9.19 27.10
N GLU A 21 -4.24 -8.08 27.85
CA GLU A 21 -3.63 -6.81 27.39
C GLU A 21 -2.15 -6.67 27.79
N GLU A 22 -1.58 -7.67 28.45
CA GLU A 22 -0.23 -7.64 29.02
C GLU A 22 0.84 -7.33 27.97
N GLN A 23 0.71 -7.94 26.79
CA GLN A 23 1.60 -7.68 25.65
C GLN A 23 1.45 -6.27 25.11
N PHE A 24 0.23 -5.73 25.09
CA PHE A 24 -0.02 -4.37 24.63
C PHE A 24 0.65 -3.36 25.56
N VAL A 25 0.49 -3.52 26.87
CA VAL A 25 1.14 -2.66 27.88
C VAL A 25 2.66 -2.78 27.81
N THR A 26 3.20 -3.99 27.65
CA THR A 26 4.64 -4.20 27.47
C THR A 26 5.16 -3.50 26.20
N SER A 27 4.44 -3.62 25.09
CA SER A 27 4.79 -2.95 23.83
C SER A 27 4.71 -1.42 23.92
N ALA A 28 3.74 -0.89 24.67
CA ALA A 28 3.58 0.54 24.87
C ALA A 28 4.70 1.10 25.77
N GLY A 29 5.05 0.36 26.83
CA GLY A 29 6.20 0.68 27.68
C GLY A 29 7.51 0.71 26.89
N ALA A 30 7.75 -0.27 26.02
CA ALA A 30 8.95 -0.31 25.16
C ALA A 30 9.02 0.89 24.19
N ARG A 31 7.88 1.30 23.62
CA ARG A 31 7.81 2.49 22.76
C ARG A 31 8.12 3.77 23.52
N LEU A 32 7.59 3.92 24.73
CA LEU A 32 7.87 5.06 25.59
C LEU A 32 9.33 5.08 26.04
N ASP A 33 9.90 3.92 26.37
CA ASP A 33 11.30 3.78 26.77
C ASP A 33 12.27 4.17 25.64
N ALA A 34 11.97 3.78 24.40
CA ALA A 34 12.79 4.17 23.24
C ALA A 34 12.89 5.71 23.10
N GLU A 35 11.78 6.44 23.25
CA GLU A 35 11.80 7.90 23.23
C GLU A 35 12.52 8.48 24.45
N ALA A 36 12.29 7.93 25.64
CA ALA A 36 12.97 8.38 26.85
C ALA A 36 14.50 8.18 26.76
N GLN A 37 14.96 7.07 26.20
CA GLN A 37 16.39 6.78 25.99
C GLN A 37 17.04 7.77 25.03
N ALA A 38 16.35 8.22 23.99
CA ALA A 38 16.85 9.23 23.06
C ALA A 38 17.20 10.54 23.80
N PHE A 39 16.35 10.95 24.75
CA PHE A 39 16.61 12.12 25.58
C PHE A 39 17.68 11.88 26.65
N ALA A 40 17.72 10.69 27.25
CA ALA A 40 18.73 10.31 28.24
C ALA A 40 20.15 10.32 27.64
N ALA A 41 20.29 9.93 26.36
CA ALA A 41 21.57 9.92 25.66
C ALA A 41 22.09 11.33 25.31
N GLN A 42 21.19 12.28 25.02
CA GLN A 42 21.55 13.58 24.43
C GLN A 42 21.67 14.74 25.43
N LEU A 43 20.95 14.71 26.56
CA LEU A 43 20.77 15.90 27.41
C LEU A 43 21.36 15.81 28.84
N GLY A 44 22.20 14.83 29.14
CA GLY A 44 22.83 14.71 30.47
C GLY A 44 21.82 14.42 31.59
N ARG A 45 22.15 14.79 32.84
CA ARG A 45 21.29 14.54 34.02
C ARG A 45 20.04 15.43 34.02
N MET A 46 19.00 15.02 33.30
CA MET A 46 17.67 15.62 33.36
C MET A 46 16.82 14.94 34.46
N PRO A 47 15.97 15.68 35.19
CA PRO A 47 14.98 15.06 36.06
C PRO A 47 14.03 14.17 35.27
N GLU A 48 13.78 12.97 35.80
CA GLU A 48 12.98 11.94 35.15
C GLU A 48 11.59 12.42 34.70
N ALA A 49 10.89 13.18 35.55
CA ALA A 49 9.57 13.71 35.23
C ALA A 49 9.58 14.58 33.96
N ARG A 50 10.68 15.31 33.71
CA ARG A 50 10.84 16.11 32.49
C ARG A 50 11.14 15.22 31.29
N MET A 51 11.96 14.19 31.44
CA MET A 51 12.25 13.22 30.38
C MET A 51 10.98 12.48 29.93
N LEU A 52 10.19 11.96 30.88
CA LEU A 52 8.93 11.27 30.57
C LEU A 52 7.89 12.20 29.92
N LEU A 53 7.84 13.48 30.34
CA LEU A 53 6.99 14.48 29.71
C LEU A 53 7.40 14.71 28.24
N MET A 54 8.69 14.86 27.97
CA MET A 54 9.19 15.07 26.60
C MET A 54 8.95 13.82 25.73
N ALA A 55 9.22 12.62 26.25
CA ALA A 55 8.95 11.36 25.56
C ALA A 55 7.46 11.19 25.23
N GLY A 56 6.57 11.53 26.18
CA GLY A 56 5.12 11.50 25.96
C GLY A 56 4.65 12.50 24.92
N LEU A 57 5.18 13.73 24.93
CA LEU A 57 4.87 14.75 23.92
C LEU A 57 5.35 14.34 22.52
N MET A 58 6.56 13.81 22.38
CA MET A 58 7.05 13.33 21.08
C MET A 58 6.21 12.18 20.52
N LEU A 59 5.76 11.26 21.38
CA LEU A 59 4.89 10.17 20.95
C LEU A 59 3.50 10.68 20.53
N ALA A 60 2.96 11.69 21.22
CA ALA A 60 1.71 12.35 20.85
C ALA A 60 1.85 13.07 19.50
N ASP A 61 2.92 13.83 19.30
CA ASP A 61 3.19 14.53 18.03
C ASP A 61 3.32 13.56 16.86
N ARG A 62 4.06 12.45 17.03
CA ARG A 62 4.17 11.42 15.99
C ARG A 62 2.82 10.76 15.69
N THR A 63 2.02 10.50 16.72
CA THR A 63 0.70 9.90 16.53
C THR A 63 -0.22 10.84 15.76
N GLY A 64 -0.22 12.14 16.09
CA GLY A 64 -0.97 13.15 15.33
C GLY A 64 -0.52 13.24 13.86
N ALA A 65 0.79 13.22 13.61
CA ALA A 65 1.32 13.22 12.24
C ALA A 65 0.88 11.98 11.43
N LEU A 66 0.85 10.80 12.06
CA LEU A 66 0.35 9.58 11.42
C LEU A 66 -1.17 9.62 11.20
N GLU A 67 -1.94 10.19 12.12
CA GLU A 67 -3.38 10.39 11.95
C GLU A 67 -3.69 11.31 10.77
N ASP A 68 -2.95 12.42 10.64
CA ASP A 68 -3.06 13.34 9.50
C ASP A 68 -2.70 12.66 8.17
N GLU A 69 -1.63 11.87 8.15
CA GLU A 69 -1.25 11.07 6.98
C GLU A 69 -2.34 10.07 6.60
N LEU A 70 -2.92 9.36 7.58
CA LEU A 70 -4.03 8.44 7.34
C LEU A 70 -5.26 9.15 6.75
N VAL A 71 -5.57 10.37 7.19
CA VAL A 71 -6.66 11.16 6.60
C VAL A 71 -6.36 11.50 5.14
N SER A 72 -5.14 11.94 4.84
CA SER A 72 -4.71 12.23 3.47
C SER A 72 -4.78 10.99 2.56
N LEU A 73 -4.26 9.84 3.03
CA LEU A 73 -4.30 8.59 2.28
C LEU A 73 -5.74 8.13 2.03
N ARG A 74 -6.61 8.20 3.04
CA ARG A 74 -8.04 7.87 2.85
C ARG A 74 -8.70 8.75 1.80
N HIS A 75 -8.38 10.04 1.77
CA HIS A 75 -8.87 10.94 0.73
C HIS A 75 -8.33 10.56 -0.66
N GLN A 76 -7.06 10.21 -0.77
CA GLN A 76 -6.47 9.75 -2.05
C GLN A 76 -7.12 8.45 -2.53
N VAL A 77 -7.34 7.48 -1.66
CA VAL A 77 -8.06 6.24 -1.99
C VAL A 77 -9.47 6.56 -2.50
N GLY A 78 -10.21 7.41 -1.79
CA GLY A 78 -11.56 7.81 -2.23
C GLY A 78 -11.59 8.52 -3.59
N THR A 79 -10.60 9.36 -3.90
CA THR A 79 -10.53 10.02 -5.22
C THR A 79 -10.15 9.04 -6.33
N LEU A 80 -9.28 8.07 -6.06
CA LEU A 80 -8.95 7.00 -7.02
C LEU A 80 -10.15 6.08 -7.27
N GLU A 81 -10.86 5.67 -6.22
CA GLU A 81 -12.09 4.88 -6.32
C GLU A 81 -13.16 5.61 -7.15
N ALA A 82 -13.33 6.92 -6.94
CA ALA A 82 -14.26 7.73 -7.72
C ALA A 82 -13.88 7.83 -9.21
N ARG A 83 -12.57 7.88 -9.53
CA ARG A 83 -12.08 7.88 -10.93
C ARG A 83 -12.32 6.53 -11.62
N LEU A 84 -12.12 5.43 -10.91
CA LEU A 84 -12.36 4.08 -11.44
C LEU A 84 -13.85 3.79 -11.63
N ALA A 85 -14.72 4.37 -10.80
CA ALA A 85 -16.17 4.27 -10.94
C ALA A 85 -16.74 5.14 -12.08
N ALA A 86 -15.95 6.05 -12.66
CA ALA A 86 -16.40 6.86 -13.79
C ALA A 86 -16.48 5.98 -15.05
N PRO A 87 -17.60 5.97 -15.79
CA PRO A 87 -17.78 5.09 -16.94
C PRO A 87 -16.75 5.43 -18.03
N ALA A 88 -16.02 4.40 -18.48
CA ALA A 88 -15.06 4.52 -19.58
C ALA A 88 -15.78 5.04 -20.84
N ARG A 89 -15.26 6.12 -21.42
CA ARG A 89 -15.78 6.67 -22.68
C ARG A 89 -15.40 5.72 -23.80
N VAL A 90 -16.34 4.86 -24.20
CA VAL A 90 -16.16 3.94 -25.32
C VAL A 90 -16.16 4.76 -26.62
N GLU A 91 -14.98 5.04 -27.16
CA GLU A 91 -14.84 5.52 -28.54
C GLU A 91 -14.91 4.32 -29.49
N LYS A 92 -15.97 4.28 -30.30
CA LYS A 92 -16.17 3.21 -31.29
C LYS A 92 -15.17 3.41 -32.44
N VAL A 93 -14.19 2.52 -32.56
CA VAL A 93 -13.29 2.47 -33.70
C VAL A 93 -13.85 1.48 -34.73
N GLU A 94 -14.33 1.99 -35.85
CA GLU A 94 -14.75 1.18 -36.99
C GLU A 94 -13.51 0.79 -37.81
N VAL A 95 -13.20 -0.51 -37.88
CA VAL A 95 -12.06 -1.01 -38.67
C VAL A 95 -12.58 -1.63 -39.96
N GLU A 96 -12.44 -0.92 -41.08
CA GLU A 96 -12.65 -1.50 -42.42
C GLU A 96 -11.46 -2.39 -42.81
N ARG A 97 -11.70 -3.68 -43.04
CA ARG A 97 -10.67 -4.62 -43.52
C ARG A 97 -10.85 -4.88 -45.02
N ILE A 98 -9.80 -4.62 -45.79
CA ILE A 98 -9.74 -4.84 -47.24
C ILE A 98 -9.67 -6.35 -47.53
N VAL A 99 -10.49 -6.85 -48.47
CA VAL A 99 -10.49 -8.24 -48.96
C VAL A 99 -9.72 -8.30 -50.29
N GLU A 100 -8.68 -9.13 -50.37
CA GLU A 100 -8.09 -9.50 -51.67
C GLU A 100 -8.89 -10.63 -52.32
N VAL A 101 -9.41 -10.37 -53.51
CA VAL A 101 -10.18 -11.30 -54.33
C VAL A 101 -9.22 -12.18 -55.15
N GLN A 102 -9.39 -13.50 -55.06
CA GLN A 102 -8.90 -14.44 -56.08
C GLN A 102 -10.05 -15.34 -56.54
N VAL A 103 -10.34 -15.27 -57.84
CA VAL A 103 -11.25 -16.15 -58.61
C VAL A 103 -10.31 -16.99 -59.49
N PRO A 104 -10.45 -18.33 -59.64
CA PRO A 104 -11.43 -18.83 -60.61
C PRO A 104 -11.97 -20.29 -60.50
N VAL A 105 -13.03 -20.50 -61.30
CA VAL A 105 -13.55 -21.72 -61.95
C VAL A 105 -14.69 -22.51 -61.27
N GLU A 106 -15.73 -22.72 -62.10
CA GLU A 106 -17.10 -23.18 -61.84
C GLU A 106 -17.22 -24.68 -61.54
N VAL A 107 -17.97 -25.03 -60.49
CA VAL A 107 -18.86 -26.22 -60.42
C VAL A 107 -20.03 -25.86 -59.51
N GLN A 108 -21.26 -25.88 -60.03
CA GLN A 108 -22.47 -25.71 -59.21
C GLN A 108 -22.77 -27.00 -58.45
N VAL A 109 -22.39 -27.03 -57.17
CA VAL A 109 -22.94 -27.95 -56.17
C VAL A 109 -23.54 -27.07 -55.09
N GLU A 110 -24.86 -27.12 -54.90
CA GLU A 110 -25.52 -26.53 -53.73
C GLU A 110 -25.15 -27.38 -52.50
N VAL A 111 -23.97 -27.11 -51.95
CA VAL A 111 -23.60 -27.53 -50.60
C VAL A 111 -24.19 -26.47 -49.65
N PRO A 112 -24.94 -26.85 -48.60
CA PRO A 112 -25.40 -25.89 -47.61
C PRO A 112 -24.17 -25.28 -46.93
N VAL A 113 -23.86 -24.04 -47.28
CA VAL A 113 -22.80 -23.26 -46.66
C VAL A 113 -23.24 -22.98 -45.23
N PRO A 114 -22.52 -23.45 -44.19
CA PRO A 114 -22.80 -23.02 -42.84
C PRO A 114 -22.63 -21.50 -42.80
N VAL A 115 -23.72 -20.80 -42.51
CA VAL A 115 -23.69 -19.35 -42.29
C VAL A 115 -22.83 -19.14 -41.04
N GLU A 116 -21.59 -18.70 -41.23
CA GLU A 116 -20.75 -18.21 -40.14
C GLU A 116 -21.42 -16.95 -39.60
N VAL A 117 -22.22 -17.12 -38.54
CA VAL A 117 -22.75 -16.00 -37.79
C VAL A 117 -21.56 -15.41 -37.02
N PRO A 118 -21.15 -14.16 -37.28
CA PRO A 118 -20.09 -13.54 -36.51
C PRO A 118 -20.53 -13.49 -35.05
N VAL A 119 -19.84 -14.22 -34.19
CA VAL A 119 -20.03 -14.13 -32.74
C VAL A 119 -19.22 -12.94 -32.27
N GLU A 120 -19.90 -11.89 -31.84
CA GLU A 120 -19.27 -10.75 -31.16
C GLU A 120 -18.68 -11.23 -29.84
N VAL A 121 -17.38 -11.53 -29.84
CA VAL A 121 -16.64 -11.83 -28.62
C VAL A 121 -16.24 -10.50 -27.98
N GLN A 122 -16.88 -10.17 -26.86
CA GLN A 122 -16.48 -9.02 -26.04
C GLN A 122 -15.14 -9.35 -25.38
N VAL A 123 -14.04 -8.91 -26.00
CA VAL A 123 -12.72 -8.92 -25.37
C VAL A 123 -12.58 -7.59 -24.63
N GLU A 124 -12.51 -7.65 -23.31
CA GLU A 124 -12.22 -6.49 -22.47
C GLU A 124 -10.76 -6.07 -22.74
N VAL A 125 -10.59 -5.08 -23.64
CA VAL A 125 -9.27 -4.57 -23.99
C VAL A 125 -8.81 -3.65 -22.86
N ILE A 126 -7.76 -4.06 -22.16
CA ILE A 126 -7.10 -3.20 -21.17
C ILE A 126 -6.50 -2.01 -21.91
N PRO A 127 -6.86 -0.76 -21.55
CA PRO A 127 -6.27 0.43 -22.14
C PRO A 127 -4.74 0.42 -22.05
N GLU A 128 -4.04 0.80 -23.12
CA GLU A 128 -2.57 0.74 -23.18
C GLU A 128 -1.89 1.63 -22.11
N ASP A 129 -2.55 2.70 -21.67
CA ASP A 129 -2.11 3.57 -20.58
C ASP A 129 -2.14 2.87 -19.21
N MET A 130 -3.10 1.96 -19.00
CA MET A 130 -3.16 1.14 -17.79
C MET A 130 -2.03 0.11 -17.74
N ILE A 131 -1.65 -0.45 -18.88
CA ILE A 131 -0.50 -1.37 -18.99
C ILE A 131 0.79 -0.61 -18.64
N ALA A 132 1.01 0.55 -19.25
CA ALA A 132 2.17 1.40 -18.96
C ALA A 132 2.22 1.86 -17.49
N ALA A 133 1.06 2.19 -16.90
CA ALA A 133 0.97 2.55 -15.48
C ALA A 133 1.32 1.37 -14.56
N TYR A 134 0.91 0.16 -14.93
CA TYR A 134 1.23 -1.05 -14.17
C TYR A 134 2.73 -1.38 -14.24
N GLU A 135 3.34 -1.32 -15.42
CA GLU A 135 4.79 -1.51 -15.60
C GLU A 135 5.59 -0.50 -14.77
N ALA A 136 5.21 0.78 -14.81
CA ALA A 136 5.87 1.82 -14.01
C ALA A 136 5.73 1.61 -12.49
N LEU A 137 4.65 0.95 -12.05
CA LEU A 137 4.43 0.61 -10.65
C LEU A 137 5.31 -0.58 -10.22
N VAL A 138 5.46 -1.59 -11.10
CA VAL A 138 6.37 -2.72 -10.89
C VAL A 138 7.82 -2.23 -10.73
N ASP A 139 8.30 -1.38 -11.63
CA ASP A 139 9.65 -0.80 -11.56
C ASP A 139 9.91 -0.09 -10.23
N ARG A 140 8.89 0.62 -9.72
CA ARG A 140 8.98 1.36 -8.46
C ARG A 140 9.06 0.44 -7.25
N VAL A 141 8.31 -0.66 -7.26
CA VAL A 141 8.36 -1.68 -6.21
C VAL A 141 9.73 -2.36 -6.20
N GLU A 142 10.26 -2.75 -7.37
CA GLU A 142 11.59 -3.35 -7.46
C GLU A 142 12.70 -2.43 -6.95
N ALA A 143 12.60 -1.12 -7.21
CA ALA A 143 13.54 -0.14 -6.70
C ALA A 143 13.51 -0.05 -5.16
N ILE A 144 12.31 -0.04 -4.56
CA ILE A 144 12.14 -0.02 -3.10
C ILE A 144 12.71 -1.30 -2.47
N VAL A 145 12.47 -2.46 -3.10
CA VAL A 145 13.02 -3.74 -2.62
C VAL A 145 14.54 -3.72 -2.62
N ARG A 146 15.18 -3.26 -3.70
CA ARG A 146 16.66 -3.12 -3.73
C ARG A 146 17.20 -2.19 -2.66
N GLU A 147 16.52 -1.06 -2.43
CA GLU A 147 16.94 -0.12 -1.40
C GLU A 147 16.81 -0.73 0.01
N ALA A 148 15.73 -1.47 0.26
CA ALA A 148 15.53 -2.18 1.52
C ALA A 148 16.58 -3.27 1.74
N GLU A 149 16.88 -4.09 0.73
CA GLU A 149 17.94 -5.11 0.78
C GLU A 149 19.31 -4.48 1.06
N GLY A 150 19.62 -3.34 0.44
CA GLY A 150 20.86 -2.59 0.69
C GLY A 150 20.96 -2.08 2.13
N ARG A 151 19.85 -1.55 2.69
CA ARG A 151 19.80 -1.10 4.09
C ARG A 151 19.94 -2.24 5.08
N ILE A 152 19.33 -3.40 4.80
CA ILE A 152 19.45 -4.60 5.64
C ILE A 152 20.89 -5.12 5.63
N ALA A 153 21.52 -5.20 4.45
CA ALA A 153 22.91 -5.62 4.33
C ALA A 153 23.87 -4.66 5.07
N ALA A 154 23.61 -3.35 5.05
CA ALA A 154 24.39 -2.35 5.77
C ALA A 154 24.21 -2.39 7.30
N GLN A 155 23.10 -2.94 7.81
CA GLN A 155 22.87 -3.13 9.25
C GLN A 155 23.47 -4.43 9.81
N GLN A 156 23.86 -5.38 8.96
CA GLN A 156 24.39 -6.69 9.35
C GLN A 156 25.93 -6.81 9.22
N ALA A 157 26.61 -5.75 8.76
CA ALA A 157 28.07 -5.63 8.67
C ALA A 157 28.63 -4.74 9.79
#